data_AF-A0A7Y5QK65-F1
#
_entry.id   AF-A0A7Y5QK65-F1
#
_cell.length_a   1.000
_cell.length_b   1.000
_cell.length_c   1.000
_cell.angle_alpha   90.00
_cell.angle_beta   90.00
_cell.angle_gamma   90.00
#
_symmetry.space_group_name_H-M   'P 1'
#
loop_
_entity.id
_entity.type
_entity.pdbx_description
1 polymer ?
#
loop_
_entity_poly.entity_id
_entity_poly.type
_entity_poly.pdbx_seq_one_letter_code
_entity_poly.pdbx_strand_id
1 'polypeptide(L)'
;HRGAAPRRRHREFGFLDRDVRRRIRRLAAILRLADGLDRGHAGAVSRVKVRWLRRAVRVTLVKNPHATSVRLEMWGGARKAGLLEKLVGRPLELVAPDGTVGVTSENPG
;
A
#
# COMPACT_ATOMS: atom_id res chain seq x y z
N HIS A 1 -0.42 -5.00 13.44
CA HIS A 1 -0.74 -4.87 12.00
C HIS A 1 -1.26 -6.17 11.35
N ARG A 2 -1.18 -7.34 12.00
CA ARG A 2 -1.68 -8.65 11.49
C ARG A 2 -3.19 -8.93 11.73
N GLY A 3 -4.04 -7.91 11.67
CA GLY A 3 -5.48 -8.04 11.95
C GLY A 3 -6.36 -7.65 10.77
N ALA A 4 -7.55 -8.27 10.68
CA ALA A 4 -8.61 -7.90 9.74
C ALA A 4 -8.96 -6.40 9.89
N ALA A 5 -9.43 -5.78 8.79
CA ALA A 5 -9.86 -4.39 8.82
C ALA A 5 -10.88 -4.15 9.96
N PRO A 6 -10.80 -3.02 10.70
CA PRO A 6 -11.63 -2.79 11.87
C PRO A 6 -13.12 -2.95 11.50
N ARG A 7 -13.76 -3.97 12.07
CA ARG A 7 -15.19 -4.23 11.88
C ARG A 7 -15.99 -3.11 12.57
N ARG A 8 -17.09 -2.69 11.94
CA ARG A 8 -18.05 -1.65 12.39
C ARG A 8 -18.62 -1.82 13.82
N ARG A 9 -18.23 -2.84 14.58
CA ARG A 9 -18.73 -3.15 15.94
C ARG A 9 -17.73 -2.87 17.07
N HIS A 10 -16.59 -2.21 16.84
CA HIS A 10 -15.81 -1.62 17.94
C HIS A 10 -16.44 -0.29 18.36
N ARG A 11 -17.09 -0.26 19.54
CA ARG A 11 -17.80 0.90 20.10
C ARG A 11 -16.95 2.18 20.18
N GLU A 12 -15.62 2.06 20.28
CA GLU A 12 -14.69 3.19 20.36
C GLU A 12 -14.50 3.97 19.03
N PHE A 13 -14.80 3.35 17.88
CA PHE A 13 -14.59 4.00 16.57
C PHE A 13 -15.81 4.83 16.11
N GLY A 14 -16.96 4.70 16.79
CA GLY A 14 -18.20 5.37 16.44
C GLY A 14 -18.26 6.83 16.88
N PHE A 15 -17.65 7.14 18.04
CA PHE A 15 -17.69 8.43 18.72
C PHE A 15 -16.70 9.46 18.18
N LEU A 16 -15.79 9.07 17.29
CA LEU A 16 -14.83 10.00 16.68
C LEU A 16 -15.48 10.80 15.55
N ASP A 17 -15.13 12.10 15.50
CA ASP A 17 -15.52 12.99 14.41
C ASP A 17 -15.18 12.39 13.04
N ARG A 18 -16.01 12.71 12.04
CA ARG A 18 -15.86 12.20 10.67
C ARG A 18 -14.46 12.48 10.11
N ASP A 19 -13.86 13.61 10.48
CA ASP A 19 -12.50 13.99 10.07
C ASP A 19 -11.41 13.13 10.71
N VAL A 20 -11.53 12.85 12.00
CA VAL A 20 -10.59 11.95 12.70
C VAL A 20 -10.65 10.55 12.09
N ARG A 21 -11.86 10.04 11.83
CA ARG A 21 -12.03 8.74 11.17
C ARG A 21 -11.44 8.70 9.76
N ARG A 22 -11.61 9.78 8.97
CA ARG A 22 -10.94 9.91 7.65
C ARG A 22 -9.43 9.88 7.78
N ARG A 23 -8.86 10.62 8.74
CA ARG A 23 -7.42 10.67 8.97
C ARG A 23 -6.87 9.30 9.37
N ILE A 24 -7.47 8.63 10.35
CA ILE A 24 -7.05 7.30 10.78
C ILE A 24 -7.12 6.31 9.61
N ARG A 25 -8.18 6.36 8.80
CA ARG A 25 -8.32 5.46 7.64
C ARG A 25 -7.21 5.68 6.61
N ARG A 26 -6.86 6.94 6.31
CA ARG A 26 -5.75 7.28 5.40
C ARG A 26 -4.41 6.78 5.94
N LEU A 27 -4.11 7.04 7.20
CA LEU A 27 -2.87 6.58 7.84
C LEU A 27 -2.79 5.06 7.87
N ALA A 28 -3.87 4.38 8.23
CA ALA A 28 -3.93 2.91 8.22
C ALA A 28 -3.68 2.32 6.83
N ALA A 29 -4.18 2.96 5.76
CA ALA A 29 -3.94 2.52 4.40
C ALA A 29 -2.47 2.65 3.99
N ILE A 30 -1.84 3.78 4.32
CA ILE A 30 -0.41 4.02 4.08
C ILE A 30 0.44 3.00 4.84
N LEU A 31 0.15 2.79 6.14
CA LEU A 31 0.88 1.84 6.97
C LEU A 31 0.75 0.40 6.46
N ARG A 32 -0.42 -0.01 5.99
CA ARG A 32 -0.61 -1.34 5.39
C ARG A 32 0.22 -1.53 4.12
N LEU A 33 0.30 -0.51 3.27
CA LEU A 33 1.16 -0.58 2.09
C LEU A 33 2.63 -0.66 2.50
N ALA A 34 3.08 0.18 3.44
CA ALA A 34 4.45 0.16 3.95
C ALA A 34 4.84 -1.20 4.55
N ASP A 35 3.96 -1.79 5.37
CA ASP A 35 4.08 -3.15 5.93
C ASP A 35 4.07 -4.25 4.86
N GLY A 36 3.57 -3.96 3.66
CA GLY A 36 3.69 -4.84 2.49
C GLY A 36 5.04 -4.69 1.80
N LEU A 37 5.50 -3.45 1.66
CA LEU A 37 6.80 -3.11 1.06
C LEU A 37 8.00 -3.47 1.94
N ASP A 38 7.78 -3.78 3.21
CA ASP A 38 8.81 -4.31 4.13
C ASP A 38 8.73 -5.84 4.30
N ARG A 39 8.14 -6.57 3.33
CA ARG A 39 7.82 -8.00 3.48
C ARG A 39 9.02 -8.88 3.84
N GLY A 40 10.20 -8.58 3.30
CA GLY A 40 11.43 -9.31 3.56
C GLY A 40 12.19 -8.86 4.81
N HIS A 41 11.80 -7.75 5.44
CA HIS A 41 12.53 -7.09 6.54
C HIS A 41 14.02 -6.85 6.26
N ALA A 42 14.39 -6.77 4.98
CA ALA A 42 15.77 -6.66 4.51
C ALA A 42 16.17 -5.20 4.18
N GLY A 43 15.27 -4.23 4.41
CA GLY A 43 15.50 -2.84 4.00
C GLY A 43 15.72 -2.68 2.50
N ALA A 44 15.13 -3.58 1.68
CA ALA A 44 15.38 -3.65 0.24
C ALA A 44 14.79 -2.45 -0.53
N VAL A 45 13.77 -1.80 0.03
CA VAL A 45 13.16 -0.57 -0.50
C VAL A 45 13.59 0.59 0.39
N SER A 46 14.36 1.53 -0.14
CA SER A 46 14.85 2.69 0.62
C SER A 46 13.85 3.85 0.63
N ARG A 47 13.05 3.98 -0.44
CA ARG A 47 11.99 4.99 -0.60
C ARG A 47 11.03 4.59 -1.70
N VAL A 48 9.91 5.28 -1.77
CA VAL A 48 8.99 5.22 -2.91
C VAL A 48 8.84 6.58 -3.58
N LYS A 49 8.54 6.59 -4.87
CA LYS A 49 8.11 7.78 -5.62
C LYS A 49 6.65 7.58 -6.03
N VAL A 50 5.80 8.56 -5.78
CA VAL A 50 4.37 8.48 -6.07
C VAL A 50 4.02 9.47 -7.18
N ARG A 51 3.32 9.00 -8.21
CA ARG A 51 2.82 9.86 -9.30
C ARG A 51 1.35 9.54 -9.58
N TRP A 52 0.52 10.57 -9.61
CA TRP A 52 -0.86 10.46 -10.05
C TRP A 52 -0.90 10.43 -11.59
N LEU A 53 -1.45 9.36 -12.15
CA LEU A 53 -1.71 9.22 -13.58
C LEU A 53 -3.22 9.32 -13.82
N ARG A 54 -3.65 9.45 -15.09
CA ARG A 54 -5.08 9.52 -15.42
C ARG A 54 -5.87 8.30 -14.92
N ARG A 55 -5.30 7.09 -15.03
CA ARG A 55 -6.00 5.82 -14.74
C ARG A 55 -5.52 5.09 -13.47
N ALA A 56 -4.41 5.52 -12.87
CA ALA A 56 -3.81 4.83 -11.73
C ALA A 56 -3.00 5.80 -10.85
N VAL A 57 -2.64 5.34 -9.65
CA VAL A 57 -1.57 5.93 -8.85
C VAL A 57 -0.34 5.05 -8.98
N ARG A 58 0.71 5.56 -9.62
CA ARG A 58 1.97 4.83 -9.77
C ARG A 58 2.85 5.02 -8.55
N VAL A 59 3.32 3.91 -7.99
CA VAL A 59 4.23 3.85 -6.84
C VAL A 59 5.50 3.13 -7.30
N THR A 60 6.54 3.91 -7.60
CA THR A 60 7.84 3.37 -8.01
C THR A 60 8.70 3.08 -6.79
N LEU A 61 9.14 1.83 -6.64
CA LEU A 61 10.04 1.40 -5.58
C LEU A 61 11.47 1.80 -5.94
N VAL A 62 12.18 2.42 -4.99
CA VAL A 62 13.63 2.65 -5.11
C VAL A 62 14.33 1.57 -4.32
N LYS A 63 15.10 0.74 -5.02
CA LYS A 63 15.90 -0.32 -4.40
C LYS A 63 17.06 0.27 -3.60
N ASN A 64 17.29 -0.27 -2.42
CA ASN A 64 18.51 -0.04 -1.66
C ASN A 64 19.71 -0.58 -2.46
N PRO A 65 20.79 0.20 -2.69
CA PRO A 65 21.95 -0.26 -3.45
C PRO A 65 22.53 -1.60 -3.00
N HIS A 66 22.43 -1.92 -1.69
CA HIS A 66 22.93 -3.17 -1.11
C HIS A 66 21.97 -4.36 -1.26
N ALA A 67 20.73 -4.14 -1.69
CA ALA A 67 19.76 -5.21 -1.89
C ALA A 67 19.87 -5.83 -3.28
N THR A 68 19.73 -7.15 -3.37
CA THR A 68 19.76 -7.86 -4.66
C THR A 68 18.52 -7.56 -5.51
N SER A 69 17.34 -7.48 -4.90
CA SER A 69 16.05 -7.35 -5.57
C SER A 69 15.02 -6.67 -4.67
N VAL A 70 13.91 -6.20 -5.25
CA VAL A 70 12.71 -5.71 -4.51
C VAL A 70 11.46 -6.53 -4.84
N ARG A 71 11.61 -7.70 -5.45
CA ARG A 71 10.48 -8.51 -5.94
C ARG A 71 9.56 -8.97 -4.81
N LEU A 72 10.13 -9.37 -3.67
CA LEU A 72 9.36 -9.82 -2.50
C LEU A 72 8.56 -8.67 -1.87
N GLU A 73 9.17 -7.50 -1.80
CA GLU A 73 8.59 -6.27 -1.28
C GLU A 73 7.47 -5.76 -2.20
N MET A 74 7.70 -5.78 -3.52
CA MET A 74 6.68 -5.44 -4.51
C MET A 74 5.47 -6.39 -4.41
N TRP A 75 5.70 -7.70 -4.30
CA TRP A 75 4.64 -8.69 -4.09
C TRP A 75 3.85 -8.44 -2.79
N GLY A 76 4.56 -8.18 -1.68
CA GLY A 76 3.94 -7.89 -0.39
C GLY A 76 3.13 -6.60 -0.41
N GLY A 77 3.67 -5.55 -1.05
CA GLY A 77 2.99 -4.27 -1.27
C GLY A 77 1.71 -4.43 -2.07
N ALA A 78 1.76 -5.17 -3.18
CA ALA A 78 0.60 -5.39 -4.05
C ALA A 78 -0.55 -6.05 -3.28
N ARG A 79 -0.26 -7.08 -2.47
CA ARG A 79 -1.26 -7.77 -1.65
C ARG A 79 -1.87 -6.92 -0.55
N LYS A 80 -1.24 -5.81 -0.15
CA LYS A 80 -1.73 -4.91 0.91
C LYS A 80 -2.22 -3.56 0.38
N ALA A 81 -2.18 -3.32 -0.93
CA ALA A 81 -2.55 -2.04 -1.55
C ALA A 81 -4.06 -1.74 -1.52
N GLY A 82 -4.92 -2.75 -1.43
CA GLY A 82 -6.37 -2.61 -1.64
C GLY A 82 -7.09 -1.57 -0.77
N LEU A 83 -6.64 -1.33 0.47
CA LEU A 83 -7.24 -0.26 1.29
C LEU A 83 -6.90 1.13 0.74
N LEU A 84 -5.67 1.31 0.25
CA LEU A 84 -5.24 2.58 -0.32
C LEU A 84 -5.89 2.82 -1.68
N GLU A 85 -6.01 1.79 -2.53
CA GLU A 85 -6.75 1.85 -3.80
C GLU A 85 -8.19 2.34 -3.60
N LYS A 86 -8.90 1.74 -2.64
CA LYS A 86 -10.27 2.14 -2.29
C LYS A 86 -10.36 3.59 -1.80
N LEU A 87 -9.32 4.12 -1.15
CA LEU A 87 -9.30 5.50 -0.67
C LEU A 87 -8.95 6.51 -1.76
N VAL A 88 -8.06 6.15 -2.70
CA VAL A 88 -7.67 7.03 -3.80
C VAL A 88 -8.62 6.94 -5.00
N GLY A 89 -9.49 5.93 -5.03
CA GLY A 89 -10.47 5.71 -6.10
C GLY A 89 -9.83 5.29 -7.43
N ARG A 90 -8.60 4.76 -7.39
CA ARG A 90 -7.80 4.35 -8.55
C ARG A 90 -6.95 3.13 -8.19
N PRO A 91 -6.66 2.24 -9.15
CA PRO A 91 -5.68 1.17 -8.96
C PRO A 91 -4.29 1.73 -8.59
N LEU A 92 -3.52 0.95 -7.84
CA LEU A 92 -2.13 1.22 -7.56
C LEU A 92 -1.24 0.39 -8.48
N GLU A 93 -0.39 1.06 -9.27
CA GLU A 93 0.65 0.41 -10.07
C GLU A 93 1.97 0.44 -9.31
N LEU A 94 2.40 -0.71 -8.77
CA LEU A 94 3.71 -0.83 -8.15
C LEU A 94 4.76 -1.10 -9.23
N VAL A 95 5.83 -0.30 -9.28
CA VAL A 95 6.85 -0.39 -10.32
C VAL A 95 8.23 -0.60 -9.71
N ALA A 96 8.87 -1.72 -10.02
CA ALA A 96 10.24 -2.01 -9.62
C ALA A 96 11.26 -1.16 -10.42
N PRO A 97 12.51 -1.01 -9.93
CA PRO A 97 13.54 -0.25 -10.63
C PRO A 97 13.87 -0.75 -12.03
N ASP A 98 13.66 -2.04 -12.29
CA ASP A 98 13.84 -2.67 -13.60
C ASP A 98 12.65 -2.46 -14.56
N GLY A 99 11.64 -1.71 -14.13
CA GLY A 99 10.42 -1.44 -14.91
C GLY A 99 9.31 -2.47 -14.73
N THR A 100 9.53 -3.55 -13.97
CA THR A 100 8.49 -4.56 -13.70
C THR A 100 7.31 -3.92 -12.99
N VAL A 101 6.10 -4.16 -13.50
CA VAL A 101 4.85 -3.67 -12.88
C VAL A 101 4.19 -4.80 -12.10
N GLY A 102 4.11 -4.65 -10.78
CA GLY A 102 3.28 -5.47 -9.92
C GLY A 102 1.83 -5.01 -10.00
N VAL A 103 0.96 -5.82 -10.60
CA VAL A 103 -0.48 -5.59 -10.66
C VAL A 103 -1.14 -6.22 -9.43
N THR A 104 -2.07 -5.51 -8.80
CA THR A 104 -2.87 -6.02 -7.69
C THR A 104 -3.87 -7.04 -8.24
N SER A 105 -3.72 -8.31 -7.89
CA SER A 105 -4.71 -9.34 -8.23
C SER A 105 -5.96 -9.15 -7.37
N GLU A 106 -6.90 -8.34 -7.84
CA GLU A 106 -8.33 -8.44 -7.57
C GLU A 106 -9.09 -7.53 -8.56
N ASN A 107 -9.33 -8.08 -9.75
CA ASN A 107 -10.41 -7.63 -10.63
C ASN A 107 -11.47 -8.73 -10.54
N PRO A 108 -12.43 -8.70 -9.60
CA PRO A 108 -13.64 -9.47 -9.78
C PRO A 108 -14.43 -8.73 -10.85
N GLY A 109 -14.70 -9.41 -11.97
CA GLY A 109 -15.76 -8.99 -12.87
C GLY A 109 -17.11 -8.84 -12.15
#